data_AF-A0A166IF09-F1
#
_entry.id   AF-A0A166IF09-F1
#
_cell.length_a   1.000
_cell.length_b   1.000
_cell.length_c   1.000
_cell.angle_alpha   90.00
_cell.angle_beta   90.00
_cell.angle_gamma   90.00
#
_symmetry.space_group_name_H-M   'P 1'
#
loop_
_entity.id
_entity.type
_entity.pdbx_description
1 polymer ?
#
loop_
_entity_poly.entity_id
_entity_poly.type
_entity_poly.pdbx_seq_one_letter_code
_entity_poly.pdbx_strand_id
1 'polypeptide(L)'
;MDAGRDAAAERVVAVHAHPDDETITMGGTLARLVAQGAAVTVVTATRGECGEVIPDDLAPLKGSDELAAHRTAELVVALTALGVGDHRFLGDTGARAPGLAPRVYRDSGMQWGPGRVPVPLEPVQPDSLIAATEEEEIADLVAVLRQVDAGVVLSYDAGGGYGHPDHVRTARIAERAAELLGLRLLAVLPEAAPPEPGDVVIELSPEDYARKRAAFQAHATQLVVEGDEARLSSGPAFAIGRVERFRPSTHASATEIATVERPTLGSRLLSGVVGVLVGAVAGAITTVAHQSTVSIGSVVLPLGLLASLAGVLLLLLGLRLVLVDRFVAFCTAMGLLTMVGLLALRSAGGSVLVPANGLGVAWTFLPALIALVVIAWPRLRTPAPVEPLTGIDAPSAPVR
;
A
#
# COMPACT_ATOMS: atom_id res chain seq x y z
N MET A 1 -0.27 -4.28 35.01
CA MET A 1 -1.43 -4.62 34.16
C MET A 1 -1.44 -3.57 33.06
N ASP A 2 -0.75 -3.86 31.96
CA ASP A 2 -0.68 -2.97 30.80
C ASP A 2 -1.61 -3.54 29.73
N ALA A 3 -2.82 -3.00 29.68
CA ALA A 3 -3.90 -3.46 28.83
C ALA A 3 -4.09 -2.47 27.67
N GLY A 4 -3.99 -2.98 26.45
CA GLY A 4 -4.70 -2.36 25.32
C GLY A 4 -3.89 -1.54 24.33
N ARG A 5 -2.65 -1.94 23.99
CA ARG A 5 -2.23 -1.77 22.60
C ARG A 5 -2.80 -2.95 21.82
N ASP A 6 -3.96 -2.76 21.19
CA ASP A 6 -4.19 -3.41 19.90
C ASP A 6 -3.10 -2.86 18.97
N ALA A 7 -1.93 -3.49 19.00
CA ALA A 7 -0.84 -3.19 18.09
C ALA A 7 -1.34 -3.61 16.72
N ALA A 8 -1.84 -2.64 15.93
CA ALA A 8 -2.08 -2.87 14.52
C ALA A 8 -0.81 -3.52 13.95
N ALA A 9 -0.95 -4.71 13.36
CA ALA A 9 0.16 -5.45 12.76
C ALA A 9 1.03 -4.49 11.94
N GLU A 10 2.34 -4.57 12.13
CA GLU A 10 3.30 -3.74 11.38
C GLU A 10 3.09 -3.99 9.88
N ARG A 11 3.11 -2.94 9.07
CA ARG A 11 2.84 -3.03 7.63
C ARG A 11 4.07 -2.60 6.87
N VAL A 12 4.74 -3.58 6.28
CA VAL A 12 6.06 -3.42 5.67
C VAL A 12 5.93 -3.65 4.17
N VAL A 13 6.48 -2.73 3.38
CA VAL A 13 6.59 -2.89 1.93
C VAL A 13 8.04 -3.04 1.55
N ALA A 14 8.42 -4.17 0.98
CA ALA A 14 9.75 -4.42 0.45
C ALA A 14 9.75 -4.22 -1.08
N VAL A 15 10.62 -3.33 -1.57
CA VAL A 15 10.63 -2.90 -2.98
C VAL A 15 11.93 -3.35 -3.62
N HIS A 16 11.80 -4.22 -4.62
CA HIS A 16 12.88 -4.90 -5.34
C HIS A 16 12.81 -4.66 -6.84
N ALA A 17 13.93 -4.80 -7.52
CA ALA A 17 14.02 -4.67 -8.97
C ALA A 17 13.58 -5.95 -9.66
N HIS A 18 14.15 -7.10 -9.30
CA HIS A 18 13.97 -8.36 -10.01
C HIS A 18 13.46 -9.52 -9.12
N PRO A 19 12.91 -10.58 -9.73
CA PRO A 19 12.66 -11.86 -9.07
C PRO A 19 13.96 -12.53 -8.60
N ASP A 20 14.22 -12.59 -7.28
CA ASP A 20 15.38 -13.16 -6.55
C ASP A 20 15.95 -12.18 -5.51
N ASP A 21 15.90 -10.89 -5.80
CA ASP A 21 16.41 -9.81 -4.97
C ASP A 21 15.81 -9.84 -3.56
N GLU A 22 14.50 -10.14 -3.44
CA GLU A 22 13.81 -10.22 -2.16
C GLU A 22 14.39 -11.31 -1.26
N THR A 23 14.79 -12.41 -1.89
CA THR A 23 15.36 -13.58 -1.23
C THR A 23 16.83 -13.35 -0.88
N ILE A 24 17.61 -12.85 -1.83
CA ILE A 24 19.06 -12.63 -1.68
C ILE A 24 19.33 -11.59 -0.59
N THR A 25 18.64 -10.45 -0.66
CA THR A 25 18.97 -9.30 0.17
C THR A 25 18.33 -9.35 1.56
N MET A 26 17.06 -9.75 1.65
CA MET A 26 16.28 -9.63 2.89
C MET A 26 15.29 -10.76 3.16
N GLY A 27 15.46 -11.92 2.53
CA GLY A 27 14.49 -13.02 2.61
C GLY A 27 14.25 -13.51 4.04
N GLY A 28 15.28 -13.50 4.88
CA GLY A 28 15.16 -13.91 6.28
C GLY A 28 14.35 -12.89 7.10
N THR A 29 14.55 -11.59 6.87
CA THR A 29 13.77 -10.51 7.48
C THR A 29 12.31 -10.59 7.06
N LEU A 30 12.02 -10.85 5.78
CA LEU A 30 10.65 -11.04 5.31
C LEU A 30 9.97 -12.22 6.00
N ALA A 31 10.64 -13.38 6.06
CA ALA A 31 10.13 -14.57 6.74
C ALA A 31 9.85 -14.32 8.22
N ARG A 32 10.78 -13.61 8.90
CA ARG A 32 10.64 -13.24 10.31
C ARG A 32 9.46 -12.31 10.55
N LEU A 33 9.30 -11.26 9.72
CA LEU A 33 8.21 -10.29 9.83
C LEU A 33 6.85 -10.98 9.68
N VAL A 34 6.72 -11.87 8.69
CA VAL A 34 5.51 -12.68 8.50
C VAL A 34 5.24 -13.57 9.71
N ALA A 35 6.27 -14.27 10.23
CA ALA A 35 6.13 -15.13 11.41
C ALA A 35 5.70 -14.36 12.67
N GLN A 36 6.04 -13.07 12.74
CA GLN A 36 5.63 -12.16 13.82
C GLN A 36 4.26 -11.51 13.59
N GLY A 37 3.57 -11.85 12.49
CA GLY A 37 2.24 -11.35 12.17
C GLY A 37 2.21 -9.98 11.52
N ALA A 38 3.34 -9.47 11.03
CA ALA A 38 3.37 -8.26 10.20
C ALA A 38 2.67 -8.52 8.86
N ALA A 39 1.96 -7.51 8.33
CA ALA A 39 1.49 -7.55 6.96
C ALA A 39 2.63 -7.11 6.04
N VAL A 40 3.18 -8.07 5.28
CA VAL A 40 4.29 -7.84 4.37
C VAL A 40 3.77 -7.85 2.93
N THR A 41 4.07 -6.77 2.20
CA THR A 41 3.85 -6.68 0.76
C THR A 41 5.21 -6.61 0.05
N VAL A 42 5.45 -7.47 -0.93
CA VAL A 42 6.62 -7.39 -1.80
C VAL A 42 6.23 -6.76 -3.13
N VAL A 43 6.95 -5.71 -3.54
CA VAL A 43 6.82 -5.08 -4.85
C VAL A 43 8.08 -5.40 -5.65
N THR A 44 7.91 -5.99 -6.83
CA THR A 44 9.01 -6.25 -7.77
C THR A 44 8.83 -5.36 -9.00
N ALA A 45 9.84 -4.60 -9.40
CA ALA A 45 9.71 -3.61 -10.46
C ALA A 45 9.57 -4.27 -11.84
N THR A 46 10.35 -5.32 -12.11
CA THR A 46 10.43 -5.99 -13.41
C THR A 46 10.27 -7.51 -13.28
N ARG A 47 10.19 -8.22 -14.41
CA ARG A 47 10.07 -9.69 -14.44
C ARG A 47 11.39 -10.39 -14.74
N GLY A 48 12.48 -9.63 -14.87
CA GLY A 48 13.80 -10.19 -15.04
C GLY A 48 14.07 -10.76 -16.44
N GLU A 49 13.49 -10.14 -17.47
CA GLU A 49 13.52 -10.58 -18.86
C GLU A 49 14.94 -10.65 -19.45
N CYS A 50 15.89 -9.90 -18.89
CA CYS A 50 17.29 -9.87 -19.33
C CYS A 50 18.20 -10.76 -18.47
N GLY A 51 17.62 -11.59 -17.60
CA GLY A 51 18.34 -12.51 -16.73
C GLY A 51 19.17 -13.56 -17.48
N GLU A 52 20.25 -13.99 -16.84
CA GLU A 52 20.99 -15.18 -17.25
C GLU A 52 20.22 -16.45 -16.87
N VAL A 53 20.60 -17.62 -17.40
CA VAL A 53 20.00 -18.91 -17.01
C VAL A 53 21.12 -19.90 -16.74
N ILE A 54 21.19 -20.41 -15.51
CA ILE A 54 22.28 -21.30 -15.07
C ILE A 54 22.10 -22.75 -15.54
N PRO A 55 20.94 -23.40 -15.36
CA PRO A 55 20.82 -24.83 -15.69
C PRO A 55 20.85 -25.08 -17.20
N ASP A 56 21.65 -26.04 -17.65
CA ASP A 56 21.81 -26.38 -19.08
C ASP A 56 20.49 -26.81 -19.73
N ASP A 57 19.62 -27.49 -18.98
CA ASP A 57 18.30 -27.93 -19.43
C ASP A 57 17.30 -26.78 -19.61
N LEU A 58 17.55 -25.64 -18.95
CA LEU A 58 16.76 -24.41 -19.07
C LEU A 58 17.42 -23.36 -19.96
N ALA A 59 18.62 -23.60 -20.49
CA ALA A 59 19.36 -22.67 -21.34
C ALA A 59 18.54 -22.04 -22.49
N PRO A 60 17.58 -22.73 -23.15
CA PRO A 60 16.72 -22.13 -24.17
C PRO A 60 15.86 -20.96 -23.69
N LEU A 61 15.62 -20.83 -22.37
CA LEU A 61 14.87 -19.71 -21.81
C LEU A 61 15.65 -18.38 -21.90
N LYS A 62 16.99 -18.42 -21.93
CA LYS A 62 17.82 -17.22 -21.94
C LYS A 62 17.53 -16.36 -23.18
N GLY A 63 17.08 -15.13 -22.96
CA GLY A 63 16.73 -14.18 -24.03
C GLY A 63 15.43 -14.52 -24.77
N SER A 64 14.66 -15.51 -24.30
CA SER A 64 13.33 -15.81 -24.82
C SER A 64 12.25 -14.97 -24.12
N ASP A 65 11.09 -14.84 -24.74
CA ASP A 65 9.92 -14.20 -24.14
C ASP A 65 9.31 -15.02 -22.98
N GLU A 66 9.73 -16.29 -22.82
CA GLU A 66 9.22 -17.21 -21.80
C GLU A 66 9.92 -17.04 -20.44
N LEU A 67 11.12 -16.44 -20.41
CA LEU A 67 11.89 -16.27 -19.18
C LEU A 67 11.14 -15.48 -18.10
N ALA A 68 10.43 -14.43 -18.52
CA ALA A 68 9.63 -13.60 -17.62
C ALA A 68 8.57 -14.42 -16.86
N ALA A 69 7.86 -15.29 -17.58
CA ALA A 69 6.83 -16.15 -17.01
C ALA A 69 7.45 -17.21 -16.09
N HIS A 70 8.60 -17.78 -16.48
CA HIS A 70 9.32 -18.75 -15.67
C HIS A 70 9.81 -18.14 -14.35
N ARG A 71 10.50 -16.99 -14.39
CA ARG A 71 10.98 -16.27 -13.20
C ARG A 71 9.83 -15.78 -12.32
N THR A 72 8.68 -15.46 -12.91
CA THR A 72 7.46 -15.16 -12.14
C THR A 72 7.00 -16.37 -11.33
N ALA A 73 7.03 -17.58 -11.91
CA ALA A 73 6.69 -18.80 -11.19
C ALA A 73 7.71 -19.12 -10.07
N GLU A 74 9.01 -18.93 -10.33
CA GLU A 74 10.07 -19.06 -9.33
C GLU A 74 9.85 -18.10 -8.14
N LEU A 75 9.53 -16.84 -8.42
CA LEU A 75 9.20 -15.84 -7.41
C LEU A 75 8.01 -16.23 -6.55
N VAL A 76 6.93 -16.75 -7.16
CA VAL A 76 5.75 -17.20 -6.41
C VAL A 76 6.13 -18.32 -5.43
N VAL A 77 6.95 -19.29 -5.87
CA VAL A 77 7.44 -20.37 -5.00
C VAL A 77 8.34 -19.82 -3.90
N ALA A 78 9.24 -18.89 -4.22
CA ALA A 78 10.13 -18.24 -3.26
C ALA A 78 9.34 -17.49 -2.17
N LEU A 79 8.41 -16.63 -2.57
CA LEU A 79 7.57 -15.86 -1.66
C LEU A 79 6.67 -16.77 -0.81
N THR A 80 6.17 -17.87 -1.37
CA THR A 80 5.43 -18.90 -0.61
C THR A 80 6.31 -19.51 0.48
N ALA A 81 7.58 -19.83 0.17
CA ALA A 81 8.54 -20.34 1.16
C ALA A 81 8.85 -19.32 2.27
N LEU A 82 8.89 -18.03 1.94
CA LEU A 82 9.03 -16.94 2.92
C LEU A 82 7.74 -16.69 3.72
N GLY A 83 6.58 -17.13 3.21
CA GLY A 83 5.26 -16.89 3.79
C GLY A 83 4.62 -15.55 3.38
N VAL A 84 5.18 -14.87 2.39
CA VAL A 84 4.64 -13.61 1.87
C VAL A 84 3.44 -13.90 0.97
N GLY A 85 2.28 -13.36 1.34
CA GLY A 85 1.02 -13.55 0.61
C GLY A 85 0.57 -12.38 -0.27
N ASP A 86 1.17 -11.19 -0.13
CA ASP A 86 0.87 -10.03 -0.98
C ASP A 86 2.11 -9.68 -1.81
N HIS A 87 2.04 -9.99 -3.11
CA HIS A 87 3.07 -9.67 -4.10
C HIS A 87 2.45 -8.87 -5.24
N ARG A 88 3.22 -7.91 -5.76
CA ARG A 88 2.78 -7.06 -6.87
C ARG A 88 3.96 -6.73 -7.77
N PHE A 89 3.75 -6.83 -9.08
CA PHE A 89 4.66 -6.17 -10.02
C PHE A 89 4.30 -4.70 -10.12
N LEU A 90 5.30 -3.81 -10.07
CA LEU A 90 5.07 -2.37 -10.27
C LEU A 90 4.39 -2.13 -11.63
N GLY A 91 3.43 -1.22 -11.68
CA GLY A 91 2.68 -0.90 -12.90
C GLY A 91 1.55 -1.86 -13.27
N ASP A 92 1.45 -3.04 -12.63
CA ASP A 92 0.28 -3.91 -12.78
C ASP A 92 -0.97 -3.29 -12.12
N THR A 93 -2.16 -3.81 -12.40
CA THR A 93 -3.45 -3.30 -11.88
C THR A 93 -3.47 -3.04 -10.35
N GLY A 94 -2.76 -3.85 -9.56
CA GLY A 94 -2.65 -3.69 -8.10
C GLY A 94 -1.54 -2.74 -7.63
N ALA A 95 -0.72 -2.24 -8.55
CA ALA A 95 0.44 -1.39 -8.29
C ALA A 95 0.61 -0.31 -9.36
N ARG A 96 -0.52 0.17 -9.90
CA ARG A 96 -0.61 1.25 -10.87
C ARG A 96 -1.27 2.47 -10.26
N ALA A 97 -0.81 3.65 -10.61
CA ALA A 97 -1.44 4.90 -10.22
C ALA A 97 -2.90 4.96 -10.73
N PRO A 98 -3.84 5.49 -9.92
CA PRO A 98 -5.25 5.51 -10.29
C PRO A 98 -5.53 6.19 -11.63
N GLY A 99 -6.36 5.55 -12.47
CA GLY A 99 -6.79 6.12 -13.74
C GLY A 99 -5.84 5.86 -14.92
N LEU A 100 -4.72 5.16 -14.71
CA LEU A 100 -3.82 4.73 -15.77
C LEU A 100 -4.06 3.26 -16.15
N ALA A 101 -3.85 2.94 -17.42
CA ALA A 101 -3.79 1.55 -17.86
C ALA A 101 -2.55 0.86 -17.26
N PRO A 102 -2.60 -0.46 -17.00
CA PRO A 102 -1.44 -1.21 -16.54
C PRO A 102 -0.24 -1.04 -17.47
N ARG A 103 0.96 -1.02 -16.89
CA ARG A 103 2.23 -0.93 -17.60
C ARG A 103 3.15 -2.03 -17.10
N VAL A 104 3.74 -2.77 -18.03
CA VAL A 104 4.84 -3.70 -17.74
C VAL A 104 6.14 -2.91 -17.85
N TYR A 105 6.89 -2.84 -16.76
CA TYR A 105 8.27 -2.34 -16.78
C TYR A 105 9.19 -3.52 -17.04
N ARG A 106 9.83 -3.52 -18.22
CA ARG A 106 10.78 -4.56 -18.61
C ARG A 106 12.10 -4.37 -17.84
N ASP A 107 12.76 -5.47 -17.50
CA ASP A 107 14.16 -5.48 -17.06
C ASP A 107 15.04 -4.72 -18.06
N SER A 108 15.74 -3.69 -17.57
CA SER A 108 16.60 -2.83 -18.40
C SER A 108 17.88 -3.52 -18.83
N GLY A 109 18.20 -4.64 -18.18
CA GLY A 109 19.45 -5.37 -18.29
C GLY A 109 20.66 -4.53 -17.91
N MET A 110 21.84 -5.16 -17.98
CA MET A 110 23.09 -4.54 -17.60
C MET A 110 24.27 -5.01 -18.47
N GLN A 111 25.21 -4.10 -18.68
CA GLN A 111 26.53 -4.38 -19.20
C GLN A 111 27.61 -3.70 -18.35
N TRP A 112 28.84 -4.19 -18.45
CA TRP A 112 29.99 -3.59 -17.77
C TRP A 112 30.50 -2.37 -18.54
N GLY A 113 30.35 -1.19 -17.93
CA GLY A 113 30.95 0.04 -18.42
C GLY A 113 32.43 0.20 -18.04
N PRO A 114 33.04 1.36 -18.38
CA PRO A 114 34.40 1.70 -17.98
C PRO A 114 34.60 1.54 -16.47
N GLY A 115 35.72 0.91 -16.08
CA GLY A 115 36.02 0.66 -14.66
C GLY A 115 35.18 -0.44 -14.00
N ARG A 116 34.48 -1.28 -14.79
CA ARG A 116 33.52 -2.30 -14.30
C ARG A 116 32.38 -1.71 -13.47
N VAL A 117 31.97 -0.49 -13.80
CA VAL A 117 30.74 0.10 -13.27
C VAL A 117 29.56 -0.44 -14.07
N PRO A 118 28.51 -1.00 -13.44
CA PRO A 118 27.32 -1.41 -14.16
C PRO A 118 26.64 -0.23 -14.86
N VAL A 119 26.26 -0.44 -16.12
CA VAL A 119 25.47 0.51 -16.90
C VAL A 119 24.36 -0.25 -17.64
N PRO A 120 23.29 0.43 -18.08
CA PRO A 120 22.22 -0.20 -18.86
C PRO A 120 22.71 -0.88 -20.13
N LEU A 121 21.98 -1.89 -20.59
CA LEU A 121 22.16 -2.41 -21.95
C LEU A 121 21.83 -1.34 -22.99
N GLU A 122 22.61 -1.32 -24.07
CA GLU A 122 22.38 -0.42 -25.21
C GLU A 122 22.00 -1.24 -26.47
N PRO A 123 20.95 -0.84 -27.21
CA PRO A 123 20.09 0.30 -26.94
C PRO A 123 19.12 0.03 -25.78
N VAL A 124 18.86 1.07 -24.97
CA VAL A 124 17.82 1.03 -23.93
C VAL A 124 16.46 0.74 -24.56
N GLN A 125 15.77 -0.30 -24.09
CA GLN A 125 14.45 -0.67 -24.60
C GLN A 125 13.38 0.33 -24.13
N PRO A 126 12.45 0.79 -25.00
CA PRO A 126 11.46 1.81 -24.62
C PRO A 126 10.47 1.39 -23.53
N ASP A 127 10.28 0.09 -23.34
CA ASP A 127 9.44 -0.52 -22.31
C ASP A 127 10.22 -0.86 -21.02
N SER A 128 11.53 -0.64 -20.98
CA SER A 128 12.35 -0.87 -19.80
C SER A 128 12.00 0.07 -18.64
N LEU A 129 12.32 -0.37 -17.42
CA LEU A 129 12.16 0.43 -16.20
C LEU A 129 12.86 1.78 -16.36
N ILE A 130 14.15 1.81 -16.68
CA ILE A 130 14.89 3.08 -16.77
C ILE A 130 14.45 4.01 -17.91
N ALA A 131 13.71 3.49 -18.90
CA ALA A 131 13.16 4.30 -19.99
C ALA A 131 11.86 5.02 -19.61
N ALA A 132 11.15 4.54 -18.58
CA ALA A 132 9.98 5.23 -18.06
C ALA A 132 10.36 6.52 -17.32
N THR A 133 9.39 7.42 -17.17
CA THR A 133 9.59 8.64 -16.35
C THR A 133 9.56 8.28 -14.87
N GLU A 134 10.46 8.84 -14.06
CA GLU A 134 10.52 8.47 -12.63
C GLU A 134 9.22 8.87 -11.93
N GLU A 135 8.59 9.97 -12.34
CA GLU A 135 7.33 10.45 -11.77
C GLU A 135 6.20 9.42 -11.90
N GLU A 136 6.15 8.68 -13.00
CA GLU A 136 5.16 7.63 -13.23
C GLU A 136 5.39 6.45 -12.27
N GLU A 137 6.63 5.97 -12.16
CA GLU A 137 6.97 4.85 -11.28
C GLU A 137 6.82 5.20 -9.80
N ILE A 138 7.17 6.44 -9.43
CA ILE A 138 6.93 6.97 -8.08
C ILE A 138 5.43 7.01 -7.79
N ALA A 139 4.61 7.48 -8.73
CA ALA A 139 3.16 7.50 -8.55
C ALA A 139 2.58 6.09 -8.37
N ASP A 140 3.10 5.11 -9.12
CA ASP A 140 2.73 3.70 -9.01
C ASP A 140 3.09 3.12 -7.64
N LEU A 141 4.31 3.36 -7.16
CA LEU A 141 4.72 2.89 -5.84
C LEU A 141 3.94 3.60 -4.72
N VAL A 142 3.72 4.91 -4.83
CA VAL A 142 2.87 5.67 -3.88
C VAL A 142 1.45 5.10 -3.83
N ALA A 143 0.91 4.65 -4.96
CA ALA A 143 -0.39 3.99 -4.99
C ALA A 143 -0.38 2.69 -4.18
N VAL A 144 0.65 1.84 -4.32
CA VAL A 144 0.80 0.63 -3.49
C VAL A 144 0.90 0.99 -2.01
N LEU A 145 1.82 1.88 -1.65
CA LEU A 145 2.09 2.27 -0.26
C LEU A 145 0.83 2.79 0.44
N ARG A 146 -0.01 3.56 -0.27
CA ARG A 146 -1.31 4.03 0.25
C ARG A 146 -2.35 2.92 0.35
N GLN A 147 -2.44 2.03 -0.64
CA GLN A 147 -3.42 0.94 -0.63
C GLN A 147 -3.22 -0.02 0.55
N VAL A 148 -1.95 -0.30 0.90
CA VAL A 148 -1.61 -1.19 2.02
C VAL A 148 -1.39 -0.45 3.34
N ASP A 149 -1.55 0.88 3.36
CA ASP A 149 -1.34 1.74 4.53
C ASP A 149 0.06 1.52 5.15
N ALA A 150 1.09 1.50 4.29
CA ALA A 150 2.46 1.15 4.64
C ALA A 150 2.98 1.98 5.82
N GLY A 151 3.68 1.33 6.75
CA GLY A 151 4.33 1.98 7.89
C GLY A 151 5.85 2.09 7.73
N VAL A 152 6.46 1.15 7.01
CA VAL A 152 7.90 1.07 6.76
C VAL A 152 8.14 0.58 5.33
N VAL A 153 9.17 1.13 4.68
CA VAL A 153 9.65 0.69 3.37
C VAL A 153 11.02 0.04 3.53
N LEU A 154 11.22 -1.14 2.95
CA LEU A 154 12.53 -1.77 2.78
C LEU A 154 12.93 -1.67 1.31
N SER A 155 14.16 -1.26 1.03
CA SER A 155 14.69 -1.23 -0.34
C SER A 155 16.22 -1.23 -0.32
N TYR A 156 16.84 -0.87 -1.44
CA TYR A 156 18.29 -0.74 -1.57
C TYR A 156 18.80 0.58 -0.99
N ASP A 157 20.12 0.69 -0.85
CA ASP A 157 20.77 1.98 -0.69
C ASP A 157 20.79 2.76 -2.02
N ALA A 158 21.22 4.02 -1.98
CA ALA A 158 21.31 4.87 -3.18
C ALA A 158 22.23 4.29 -4.28
N GLY A 159 23.13 3.36 -3.92
CA GLY A 159 24.00 2.65 -4.84
C GLY A 159 23.35 1.43 -5.49
N GLY A 160 22.16 1.00 -5.05
CA GLY A 160 21.52 -0.21 -5.57
C GLY A 160 22.29 -1.49 -5.25
N GLY A 161 23.06 -1.50 -4.15
CA GLY A 161 23.97 -2.61 -3.82
C GLY A 161 25.20 -2.63 -4.74
N TYR A 162 25.23 -3.52 -5.73
CA TYR A 162 26.37 -3.62 -6.65
C TYR A 162 26.31 -2.63 -7.83
N GLY A 163 25.24 -1.84 -7.95
CA GLY A 163 25.11 -0.79 -8.95
C GLY A 163 24.26 -1.13 -10.17
N HIS A 164 23.53 -2.24 -10.19
CA HIS A 164 22.62 -2.56 -11.30
C HIS A 164 21.70 -1.36 -11.60
N PRO A 165 21.52 -0.96 -12.87
CA PRO A 165 20.69 0.19 -13.22
C PRO A 165 19.28 0.14 -12.63
N ASP A 166 18.62 -1.02 -12.69
CA ASP A 166 17.27 -1.18 -12.10
C ASP A 166 17.28 -1.16 -10.57
N HIS A 167 18.36 -1.56 -9.91
CA HIS A 167 18.45 -1.46 -8.44
C HIS A 167 18.60 0.00 -8.03
N VAL A 168 19.46 0.75 -8.73
CA VAL A 168 19.64 2.19 -8.51
C VAL A 168 18.32 2.92 -8.79
N ARG A 169 17.61 2.57 -9.87
CA ARG A 169 16.32 3.17 -10.20
C ARG A 169 15.27 2.84 -9.13
N THR A 170 15.16 1.58 -8.73
CA THR A 170 14.25 1.13 -7.67
C THR A 170 14.54 1.82 -6.34
N ALA A 171 15.82 1.98 -5.96
CA ALA A 171 16.22 2.71 -4.76
C ALA A 171 15.70 4.16 -4.77
N ARG A 172 15.88 4.86 -5.88
CA ARG A 172 15.42 6.25 -6.05
C ARG A 172 13.90 6.36 -5.96
N ILE A 173 13.18 5.46 -6.64
CA ILE A 173 11.71 5.43 -6.61
C ILE A 173 11.21 5.17 -5.19
N ALA A 174 11.80 4.19 -4.49
CA ALA A 174 11.44 3.84 -3.12
C ALA A 174 11.71 4.99 -2.13
N GLU A 175 12.88 5.61 -2.24
CA GLU A 175 13.26 6.76 -1.42
C GLU A 175 12.32 7.93 -1.65
N ARG A 176 12.05 8.29 -2.90
CA ARG A 176 11.16 9.41 -3.22
C ARG A 176 9.71 9.15 -2.82
N ALA A 177 9.21 7.93 -3.02
CA ALA A 177 7.87 7.55 -2.59
C ALA A 177 7.72 7.55 -1.05
N ALA A 178 8.74 7.08 -0.33
CA ALA A 178 8.78 7.13 1.14
C ALA A 178 8.81 8.58 1.64
N GLU A 179 9.64 9.44 1.05
CA GLU A 179 9.72 10.87 1.38
C GLU A 179 8.36 11.58 1.20
N LEU A 180 7.70 11.38 0.06
CA LEU A 180 6.39 11.97 -0.24
C LEU A 180 5.28 11.58 0.75
N LEU A 181 5.44 10.43 1.41
CA LEU A 181 4.48 9.91 2.38
C LEU A 181 4.95 10.04 3.84
N GLY A 182 6.15 10.59 4.07
CA GLY A 182 6.75 10.68 5.41
C GLY A 182 7.00 9.32 6.06
N LEU A 183 7.30 8.29 5.26
CA LEU A 183 7.54 6.93 5.72
C LEU A 183 9.02 6.72 6.03
N ARG A 184 9.28 5.86 7.02
CA ARG A 184 10.65 5.39 7.30
C ARG A 184 11.07 4.40 6.22
N LEU A 185 12.18 4.68 5.54
CA LEU A 185 12.85 3.73 4.66
C LEU A 185 14.08 3.14 5.35
N LEU A 186 14.23 1.82 5.28
CA LEU A 186 15.41 1.07 5.70
C LEU A 186 16.07 0.45 4.46
N ALA A 187 17.25 0.94 4.12
CA ALA A 187 18.06 0.43 3.02
C ALA A 187 18.84 -0.81 3.48
N VAL A 188 18.75 -1.91 2.75
CA VAL A 188 19.58 -3.11 3.00
C VAL A 188 21.05 -2.80 2.72
N LEU A 189 21.93 -3.25 3.62
CA LEU A 189 23.37 -3.01 3.54
C LEU A 189 24.10 -4.24 3.00
N PRO A 190 25.13 -4.06 2.16
CA PRO A 190 26.04 -5.15 1.83
C PRO A 190 26.82 -5.58 3.07
N GLU A 191 27.25 -6.84 3.10
CA GLU A 191 27.99 -7.42 4.24
C GLU A 191 29.25 -6.61 4.60
N ALA A 192 29.94 -6.09 3.58
CA ALA A 192 31.16 -5.30 3.74
C ALA A 192 30.93 -3.86 4.24
N ALA A 193 29.67 -3.39 4.38
CA ALA A 193 29.40 -2.03 4.84
C ALA A 193 29.87 -1.84 6.30
N PRO A 194 30.62 -0.76 6.61
CA PRO A 194 31.04 -0.49 7.98
C PRO A 194 29.80 -0.24 8.87
N PRO A 195 29.81 -0.72 10.13
CA PRO A 195 28.71 -0.48 11.06
C PRO A 195 28.64 1.00 11.44
N GLU A 196 27.42 1.53 11.43
CA GLU A 196 27.13 2.89 11.86
C GLU A 196 26.06 2.92 12.97
N PRO A 197 26.09 3.92 13.87
CA PRO A 197 25.03 4.10 14.85
C PRO A 197 23.65 4.23 14.18
N GLY A 198 22.69 3.42 14.63
CA GLY A 198 21.33 3.40 14.07
C GLY A 198 21.09 2.33 13.00
N ASP A 199 22.14 1.60 12.59
CA ASP A 199 21.97 0.38 11.80
C ASP A 199 21.07 -0.62 12.55
N VAL A 200 20.13 -1.22 11.82
CA VAL A 200 19.27 -2.30 12.29
C VAL A 200 19.91 -3.61 11.86
N VAL A 201 20.19 -4.49 12.81
CA VAL A 201 20.80 -5.80 12.57
C VAL A 201 19.79 -6.88 12.93
N ILE A 202 19.46 -7.75 11.98
CA ILE A 202 18.55 -8.87 12.14
C ILE A 202 19.35 -10.16 12.05
N GLU A 203 19.50 -10.84 13.19
CA GLU A 203 20.02 -12.20 13.23
C GLU A 203 18.88 -13.19 13.01
N LEU A 204 19.03 -14.05 12.00
CA LEU A 204 18.00 -14.99 11.59
C LEU A 204 17.92 -16.17 12.55
N SER A 205 16.71 -16.52 12.98
CA SER A 205 16.49 -17.78 13.68
C SER A 205 16.72 -18.97 12.72
N PRO A 206 16.90 -20.19 13.24
CA PRO A 206 17.00 -21.38 12.38
C PRO A 206 15.80 -21.56 11.45
N GLU A 207 14.60 -21.15 11.88
CA GLU A 207 13.39 -21.22 11.06
C GLU A 207 13.37 -20.16 9.96
N ASP A 208 13.67 -18.89 10.30
CA ASP A 208 13.78 -17.80 9.33
C ASP A 208 14.81 -18.14 8.24
N TYR A 209 15.95 -18.71 8.66
CA TYR A 209 17.01 -19.15 7.78
C TYR A 209 16.59 -20.32 6.87
N ALA A 210 15.88 -21.31 7.42
CA ALA A 210 15.39 -22.44 6.64
C ALA A 210 14.41 -21.99 5.54
N ARG A 211 13.52 -21.03 5.85
CA ARG A 211 12.61 -20.41 4.88
C ARG A 211 13.37 -19.62 3.82
N LYS A 212 14.34 -18.79 4.21
CA LYS A 212 15.24 -18.07 3.29
C LYS A 212 15.93 -19.05 2.33
N ARG A 213 16.51 -20.13 2.85
CA ARG A 213 17.20 -21.15 2.03
C ARG A 213 16.26 -21.87 1.07
N ALA A 214 15.02 -22.17 1.48
CA ALA A 214 14.02 -22.74 0.58
C ALA A 214 13.64 -21.75 -0.55
N ALA A 215 13.56 -20.46 -0.25
CA ALA A 215 13.32 -19.44 -1.27
C ALA A 215 14.51 -19.30 -2.25
N PHE A 216 15.76 -19.42 -1.75
CA PHE A 216 16.96 -19.48 -2.61
C PHE A 216 16.88 -20.63 -3.62
N GLN A 217 16.37 -21.80 -3.20
CA GLN A 217 16.23 -22.97 -4.06
C GLN A 217 15.13 -22.81 -5.12
N ALA A 218 14.18 -21.90 -4.92
CA ALA A 218 13.08 -21.67 -5.85
C ALA A 218 13.51 -20.90 -7.10
N HIS A 219 14.53 -20.04 -6.98
CA HIS A 219 15.11 -19.26 -8.09
C HIS A 219 16.16 -20.05 -8.86
N ALA A 220 15.82 -21.24 -9.33
CA ALA A 220 16.74 -22.21 -9.93
C ALA A 220 17.42 -21.71 -11.23
N THR A 221 16.78 -20.81 -11.98
CA THR A 221 17.40 -20.19 -13.16
C THR A 221 18.51 -19.21 -12.77
N GLN A 222 18.45 -18.61 -11.59
CA GLN A 222 19.35 -17.55 -11.13
C GLN A 222 20.35 -18.01 -10.06
N LEU A 223 20.04 -19.08 -9.31
CA LEU A 223 20.81 -19.50 -8.14
C LEU A 223 21.05 -21.01 -8.13
N VAL A 224 22.30 -21.40 -7.87
CA VAL A 224 22.68 -22.78 -7.51
C VAL A 224 22.97 -22.82 -6.02
N VAL A 225 22.22 -23.63 -5.28
CA VAL A 225 22.31 -23.75 -3.82
C VAL A 225 22.99 -25.07 -3.42
N GLU A 226 24.12 -24.97 -2.73
CA GLU A 226 24.90 -26.11 -2.23
C GLU A 226 25.16 -25.95 -0.74
N GLY A 227 24.49 -26.74 0.10
CA GLY A 227 24.59 -26.60 1.55
C GLY A 227 24.05 -25.26 2.05
N ASP A 228 24.94 -24.46 2.66
CA ASP A 228 24.69 -23.10 3.17
C ASP A 228 25.29 -22.01 2.24
N GLU A 229 25.70 -22.39 1.03
CA GLU A 229 26.22 -21.48 0.00
C GLU A 229 25.29 -21.41 -1.22
N ALA A 230 25.38 -20.29 -1.94
CA ALA A 230 24.71 -20.08 -3.20
C ALA A 230 25.68 -19.51 -4.24
N ARG A 231 25.34 -19.65 -5.52
CA ARG A 231 26.13 -19.12 -6.64
C ARG A 231 25.21 -18.57 -7.71
N LEU A 232 25.56 -17.39 -8.24
CA LEU A 232 24.92 -16.79 -9.41
C LEU A 232 25.54 -17.34 -10.71
N SER A 233 25.00 -16.92 -11.86
CA SER A 233 25.53 -17.27 -13.19
C SER A 233 26.98 -16.82 -13.41
N SER A 234 27.41 -15.80 -12.68
CA SER A 234 28.78 -15.32 -12.67
C SER A 234 29.23 -14.97 -11.26
N GLY A 235 30.54 -15.11 -11.02
CA GLY A 235 31.16 -14.83 -9.72
C GLY A 235 31.40 -16.06 -8.85
N PRO A 236 32.07 -15.88 -7.71
CA PRO A 236 32.31 -16.95 -6.75
C PRO A 236 31.01 -17.35 -6.03
N ALA A 237 31.02 -18.55 -5.42
CA ALA A 237 30.00 -18.90 -4.43
C ALA A 237 30.06 -17.92 -3.25
N PHE A 238 28.91 -17.68 -2.62
CA PHE A 238 28.76 -16.83 -1.45
C PHE A 238 27.90 -17.53 -0.40
N ALA A 239 28.16 -17.23 0.88
CA ALA A 239 27.37 -17.79 1.96
C ALA A 239 25.95 -17.21 1.94
N ILE A 240 24.94 -18.08 2.14
CA ILE A 240 23.59 -17.62 2.45
C ILE A 240 23.64 -17.01 3.85
N GLY A 241 23.61 -15.68 3.91
CA GLY A 241 23.82 -14.92 5.15
C GLY A 241 22.74 -15.17 6.21
N ARG A 242 23.18 -15.34 7.46
CA ARG A 242 22.34 -15.46 8.67
C ARG A 242 22.09 -14.13 9.37
N VAL A 243 22.71 -13.06 8.89
CA VAL A 243 22.57 -11.71 9.42
C VAL A 243 22.22 -10.79 8.27
N GLU A 244 21.15 -10.03 8.44
CA GLU A 244 20.71 -9.01 7.48
C GLU A 244 20.78 -7.65 8.17
N ARG A 245 21.34 -6.66 7.49
CA ARG A 245 21.62 -5.34 8.06
C ARG A 245 20.92 -4.28 7.23
N PHE A 246 20.36 -3.29 7.92
CA PHE A 246 19.66 -2.19 7.30
C PHE A 246 20.09 -0.85 7.88
N ARG A 247 20.07 0.19 7.07
CA ARG A 247 20.33 1.57 7.48
C ARG A 247 19.12 2.43 7.19
N PRO A 248 18.64 3.24 8.15
CA PRO A 248 17.67 4.28 7.86
C PRO A 248 18.23 5.25 6.81
N SER A 249 17.49 5.52 5.73
CA SER A 249 17.94 6.51 4.74
C SER A 249 18.13 7.88 5.41
N THR A 250 19.22 8.57 5.06
CA THR A 250 19.61 9.88 5.57
C THR A 250 18.79 11.02 4.99
N HIS A 251 17.92 10.80 4.00
CA HIS A 251 16.89 11.77 3.61
C HIS A 251 15.67 11.76 4.55
N ALA A 252 15.65 10.85 5.53
CA ALA A 252 15.03 11.12 6.82
C ALA A 252 15.93 11.99 7.73
N SER A 253 16.76 12.87 7.16
CA SER A 253 17.30 14.00 7.92
C SER A 253 16.12 14.90 8.18
N ALA A 254 15.75 14.99 9.46
CA ALA A 254 15.14 16.11 10.16
C ALA A 254 14.83 17.37 9.32
N THR A 255 14.03 17.24 8.27
CA THR A 255 13.01 18.24 8.00
C THR A 255 12.27 18.28 9.30
N GLU A 256 12.33 19.46 9.96
CA GLU A 256 11.40 19.84 11.01
C GLU A 256 10.15 19.04 10.79
N ILE A 257 9.88 18.18 11.76
CA ILE A 257 8.61 17.51 11.89
C ILE A 257 7.62 18.67 11.97
N ALA A 258 7.16 19.19 10.81
CA ALA A 258 5.78 19.54 10.63
C ALA A 258 5.10 18.21 10.92
N THR A 259 4.85 18.05 12.20
CA THR A 259 4.01 17.04 12.77
C THR A 259 2.71 17.19 12.01
N VAL A 260 2.57 16.43 10.93
CA VAL A 260 1.37 15.62 10.82
C VAL A 260 1.55 14.57 11.90
N GLU A 261 1.45 15.05 13.16
CA GLU A 261 1.28 14.26 14.34
C GLU A 261 0.24 13.23 13.93
N ARG A 262 0.57 11.93 14.07
CA ARG A 262 -0.51 10.96 14.29
C ARG A 262 -1.38 11.62 15.34
N PRO A 263 -2.64 11.96 15.04
CA PRO A 263 -3.33 12.94 15.84
C PRO A 263 -3.32 12.42 17.27
N THR A 264 -2.63 13.17 18.13
CA THR A 264 -2.55 12.89 19.56
C THR A 264 -3.99 12.71 20.07
N LEU A 265 -4.18 11.99 21.17
CA LEU A 265 -5.51 11.86 21.74
C LEU A 265 -6.16 13.25 21.94
N GLY A 266 -5.35 14.26 22.26
CA GLY A 266 -5.74 15.67 22.28
C GLY A 266 -6.22 16.23 20.94
N SER A 267 -5.48 16.04 19.83
CA SER A 267 -5.92 16.56 18.52
C SER A 267 -7.08 15.78 17.92
N ARG A 268 -7.19 14.46 18.17
CA ARG A 268 -8.41 13.70 17.83
C ARG A 268 -9.63 14.24 18.59
N LEU A 269 -9.49 14.46 19.90
CA LEU A 269 -10.56 15.06 20.70
C LEU A 269 -10.91 16.46 20.19
N LEU A 270 -9.91 17.29 19.88
CA LEU A 270 -10.13 18.63 19.34
C LEU A 270 -10.86 18.59 17.99
N SER A 271 -10.43 17.75 17.05
CA SER A 271 -11.12 17.56 15.76
C SER A 271 -12.53 16.99 15.94
N GLY A 272 -12.74 16.14 16.94
CA GLY A 272 -14.08 15.67 17.33
C GLY A 272 -14.96 16.81 17.84
N VAL A 273 -14.44 17.67 18.72
CA VAL A 273 -15.15 18.87 19.22
C VAL A 273 -15.48 19.83 18.09
N VAL A 274 -14.52 20.12 17.21
CA VAL A 274 -14.75 20.95 16.02
C VAL A 274 -15.82 20.31 15.12
N GLY A 275 -15.75 19.00 14.91
CA GLY A 275 -16.77 18.25 14.18
C GLY A 275 -18.17 18.44 14.79
N VAL A 276 -18.31 18.24 16.11
CA VAL A 276 -19.58 18.48 16.83
C VAL A 276 -20.09 19.91 16.62
N LEU A 277 -19.22 20.92 16.71
CA LEU A 277 -19.59 22.32 16.53
C LEU A 277 -20.04 22.60 15.09
N VAL A 278 -19.30 22.13 14.09
CA VAL A 278 -19.67 22.25 12.67
C VAL A 278 -21.00 21.56 12.40
N GLY A 279 -21.17 20.36 12.95
CA GLY A 279 -22.41 19.60 12.89
C GLY A 279 -23.58 20.37 13.49
N ALA A 280 -23.41 20.95 14.67
CA ALA A 280 -24.44 21.73 15.34
C ALA A 280 -24.82 22.99 14.54
N VAL A 281 -23.85 23.73 14.01
CA VAL A 281 -24.11 24.91 13.17
C VAL A 281 -24.86 24.51 11.90
N ALA A 282 -24.39 23.46 11.20
CA ALA A 282 -25.07 22.94 10.02
C ALA A 282 -26.49 22.47 10.35
N GLY A 283 -26.67 21.74 11.46
CA GLY A 283 -27.96 21.30 11.96
C GLY A 283 -28.91 22.46 12.26
N ALA A 284 -28.42 23.56 12.82
CA ALA A 284 -29.22 24.76 13.06
C ALA A 284 -29.66 25.43 11.76
N ILE A 285 -28.72 25.68 10.84
CA ILE A 285 -28.99 26.34 9.55
C ILE A 285 -30.01 25.52 8.73
N THR A 286 -29.75 24.22 8.61
CA THR A 286 -30.61 23.32 7.84
C THR A 286 -31.98 23.12 8.51
N THR A 287 -32.05 23.13 9.85
CA THR A 287 -33.33 23.12 10.56
C THR A 287 -34.13 24.40 10.36
N VAL A 288 -33.49 25.58 10.24
CA VAL A 288 -34.24 26.80 9.88
C VAL A 288 -34.71 26.74 8.43
N ALA A 289 -33.88 26.19 7.53
CA ALA A 289 -34.17 26.17 6.10
C ALA A 289 -35.21 25.10 5.68
N HIS A 290 -35.37 23.99 6.41
CA HIS A 290 -36.13 22.83 5.92
C HIS A 290 -37.62 23.08 5.63
N GLN A 291 -38.24 24.05 6.29
CA GLN A 291 -39.65 24.41 6.06
C GLN A 291 -39.85 25.33 4.85
N SER A 292 -38.78 25.81 4.21
CA SER A 292 -38.88 26.67 3.03
C SER A 292 -39.52 25.92 1.87
N THR A 293 -40.56 26.51 1.28
CA THR A 293 -41.28 25.96 0.13
C THR A 293 -41.34 27.00 -0.98
N VAL A 294 -41.35 26.54 -2.23
CA VAL A 294 -41.55 27.38 -3.41
C VAL A 294 -42.73 26.85 -4.20
N SER A 295 -43.63 27.74 -4.59
CA SER A 295 -44.80 27.39 -5.39
C SER A 295 -44.54 27.66 -6.86
N ILE A 296 -44.77 26.64 -7.70
CA ILE A 296 -44.71 26.75 -9.16
C ILE A 296 -46.08 26.34 -9.70
N GLY A 297 -46.87 27.33 -10.11
CA GLY A 297 -48.28 27.11 -10.47
C GLY A 297 -49.09 26.62 -9.27
N SER A 298 -49.73 25.46 -9.39
CA SER A 298 -50.49 24.81 -8.31
C SER A 298 -49.67 23.84 -7.45
N VAL A 299 -48.39 23.63 -7.76
CA VAL A 299 -47.53 22.65 -7.08
C VAL A 299 -46.64 23.36 -6.06
N VAL A 300 -46.65 22.87 -4.82
CA VAL A 300 -45.78 23.34 -3.73
C VAL A 300 -44.59 22.40 -3.62
N LEU A 301 -43.38 22.91 -3.88
CA LEU A 301 -42.14 22.15 -3.81
C LEU A 301 -41.41 22.42 -2.49
N PRO A 302 -41.03 21.37 -1.72
CA PRO A 302 -40.30 21.51 -0.46
C PRO A 302 -38.79 21.69 -0.71
N LEU A 303 -38.42 22.75 -1.42
CA LEU A 303 -37.01 23.01 -1.78
C LEU A 303 -36.12 23.15 -0.55
N GLY A 304 -36.64 23.70 0.55
CA GLY A 304 -35.92 23.80 1.82
C GLY A 304 -35.50 22.44 2.36
N LEU A 305 -36.41 21.46 2.36
CA LEU A 305 -36.12 20.09 2.81
C LEU A 305 -35.10 19.42 1.89
N LEU A 306 -35.28 19.50 0.57
CA LEU A 306 -34.39 18.88 -0.41
C LEU A 306 -32.97 19.46 -0.32
N ALA A 307 -32.84 20.78 -0.28
CA ALA A 307 -31.55 21.46 -0.17
C ALA A 307 -30.86 21.15 1.17
N SER A 308 -31.64 21.09 2.25
CA SER A 308 -31.11 20.76 3.59
C SER A 308 -30.58 19.32 3.62
N LEU A 309 -31.32 18.34 3.11
CA LEU A 309 -30.87 16.94 3.04
C LEU A 309 -29.65 16.77 2.14
N ALA A 310 -29.62 17.45 0.98
CA ALA A 310 -28.46 17.47 0.10
C ALA A 310 -27.24 18.07 0.81
N GLY A 311 -27.42 19.18 1.53
CA GLY A 311 -26.37 19.81 2.33
C GLY A 311 -25.80 18.88 3.40
N VAL A 312 -26.66 18.16 4.13
CA VAL A 312 -26.22 17.17 5.13
C VAL A 312 -25.44 16.04 4.47
N LEU A 313 -25.95 15.49 3.36
CA LEU A 313 -25.27 14.43 2.62
C LEU A 313 -23.90 14.89 2.12
N LEU A 314 -23.82 16.05 1.47
CA LEU A 314 -22.58 16.59 0.92
C LEU A 314 -21.56 16.90 2.02
N LEU A 315 -22.00 17.45 3.16
CA LEU A 315 -21.12 17.70 4.30
C LEU A 315 -20.52 16.40 4.83
N LEU A 316 -21.36 15.40 5.16
CA LEU A 316 -20.89 14.15 5.75
C LEU A 316 -20.09 13.31 4.75
N LEU A 317 -20.53 13.26 3.49
CA LEU A 317 -19.83 12.54 2.42
C LEU A 317 -18.50 13.23 2.08
N GLY A 318 -18.48 14.56 1.99
CA GLY A 318 -17.26 15.34 1.76
C GLY A 318 -16.23 15.09 2.85
N LEU A 319 -16.65 15.12 4.12
CA LEU A 319 -15.79 14.74 5.25
C LEU A 319 -15.30 13.29 5.14
N ARG A 320 -16.14 12.35 4.69
CA ARG A 320 -15.77 10.94 4.50
C ARG A 320 -14.81 10.69 3.32
N LEU A 321 -14.84 11.55 2.31
CA LEU A 321 -13.95 11.46 1.14
C LEU A 321 -12.61 12.14 1.39
N VAL A 322 -12.59 13.22 2.17
CA VAL A 322 -11.38 13.99 2.48
C VAL A 322 -10.62 13.41 3.68
N LEU A 323 -11.34 12.95 4.72
CA LEU A 323 -10.75 12.45 5.95
C LEU A 323 -10.73 10.92 5.98
N VAL A 324 -9.57 10.37 6.37
CA VAL A 324 -9.32 8.93 6.38
C VAL A 324 -10.09 8.20 7.50
N ASP A 325 -10.36 8.88 8.63
CA ASP A 325 -11.08 8.35 9.80
C ASP A 325 -12.57 8.75 9.77
N ARG A 326 -13.46 7.79 10.08
CA ARG A 326 -14.91 8.01 10.27
C ARG A 326 -15.24 8.79 11.54
N PHE A 327 -14.30 8.96 12.46
CA PHE A 327 -14.50 9.62 13.75
C PHE A 327 -15.01 11.05 13.63
N VAL A 328 -14.39 11.89 12.79
CA VAL A 328 -14.82 13.30 12.63
C VAL A 328 -16.19 13.37 11.99
N ALA A 329 -16.47 12.56 10.96
CA ALA A 329 -17.80 12.47 10.35
C ALA A 329 -18.87 12.01 11.35
N PHE A 330 -18.54 11.07 12.24
CA PHE A 330 -19.41 10.64 13.34
C PHE A 330 -19.68 11.77 14.33
N CYS A 331 -18.65 12.47 14.80
CA CYS A 331 -18.80 13.62 15.70
C CYS A 331 -19.65 14.74 15.07
N THR A 332 -19.42 15.05 13.79
CA THR A 332 -20.24 16.00 13.03
C THR A 332 -21.70 15.56 12.93
N ALA A 333 -21.95 14.28 12.63
CA ALA A 333 -23.31 13.76 12.63
C ALA A 333 -23.97 13.86 14.01
N MET A 334 -23.25 13.56 15.10
CA MET A 334 -23.77 13.69 16.46
C MET A 334 -24.11 15.13 16.83
N GLY A 335 -23.25 16.10 16.50
CA GLY A 335 -23.54 17.52 16.71
C GLY A 335 -24.76 17.99 15.92
N LEU A 336 -24.88 17.54 14.67
CA LEU A 336 -26.02 17.83 13.82
C LEU A 336 -27.32 17.28 14.39
N LEU A 337 -27.36 15.98 14.71
CA LEU A 337 -28.57 15.33 15.22
C LEU A 337 -28.97 15.87 16.60
N THR A 338 -28.00 16.18 17.45
CA THR A 338 -28.26 16.83 18.74
C THR A 338 -28.91 18.19 18.53
N MET A 339 -28.40 19.00 17.60
CA MET A 339 -28.98 20.32 17.33
C MET A 339 -30.38 20.23 16.71
N VAL A 340 -30.60 19.31 15.77
CA VAL A 340 -31.93 19.04 15.21
C VAL A 340 -32.92 18.66 16.32
N GLY A 341 -32.52 17.75 17.22
CA GLY A 341 -33.35 17.34 18.36
C GLY A 341 -33.64 18.49 19.32
N LEU A 342 -32.64 19.32 19.64
CA LEU A 342 -32.82 20.49 20.50
C LEU A 342 -33.79 21.51 19.89
N LEU A 343 -33.69 21.78 18.59
CA LEU A 343 -34.57 22.72 17.89
C LEU A 343 -35.96 22.15 17.57
N ALA A 344 -36.14 20.84 17.71
CA ALA A 344 -37.46 20.21 17.69
C ALA A 344 -38.22 20.41 19.02
N LEU A 345 -37.51 20.73 20.12
CA LEU A 345 -38.15 21.08 21.39
C LEU A 345 -38.84 22.45 21.31
N ARG A 346 -39.85 22.63 22.18
CA ARG A 346 -40.57 23.89 22.28
C ARG A 346 -39.69 24.96 22.92
N SER A 347 -39.47 26.07 22.21
CA SER A 347 -38.71 27.21 22.73
C SER A 347 -39.48 27.96 23.84
N ALA A 348 -38.77 28.79 24.62
CA ALA A 348 -39.37 29.62 25.68
C ALA A 348 -40.46 30.58 25.18
N GLY A 349 -40.41 30.98 23.90
CA GLY A 349 -41.44 31.77 23.23
C GLY A 349 -42.61 30.94 22.66
N GLY A 350 -42.64 29.62 22.91
CA GLY A 350 -43.68 28.71 22.44
C GLY A 350 -43.53 28.23 20.98
N SER A 351 -42.58 28.79 20.22
CA SER A 351 -42.28 28.42 18.83
C SER A 351 -41.57 27.06 18.75
N VAL A 352 -41.90 26.29 17.70
CA VAL A 352 -41.31 24.99 17.37
C VAL A 352 -40.76 25.09 15.95
N LEU A 353 -39.45 24.92 15.78
CA LEU A 353 -38.82 25.03 14.47
C LEU A 353 -39.02 23.77 13.61
N VAL A 354 -39.25 22.62 14.25
CA VAL A 354 -39.61 21.37 13.59
C VAL A 354 -41.08 21.05 13.88
N PRO A 355 -42.04 21.58 13.10
CA PRO A 355 -43.46 21.35 13.33
C PRO A 355 -43.83 19.87 13.14
N ALA A 356 -44.88 19.43 13.83
CA ALA A 356 -45.43 18.07 13.72
C ALA A 356 -46.24 17.87 12.41
N ASN A 357 -45.62 18.16 11.28
CA ASN A 357 -46.15 17.98 9.92
C ASN A 357 -45.25 17.04 9.11
N GLY A 358 -45.66 16.67 7.89
CA GLY A 358 -44.89 15.73 7.05
C GLY A 358 -43.44 16.16 6.80
N LEU A 359 -43.18 17.45 6.60
CA LEU A 359 -41.83 17.97 6.37
C LEU A 359 -40.96 17.92 7.64
N GLY A 360 -41.54 18.24 8.80
CA GLY A 360 -40.82 18.17 10.08
C GLY A 360 -40.54 16.72 10.51
N VAL A 361 -41.48 15.80 10.28
CA VAL A 361 -41.25 14.36 10.51
C VAL A 361 -40.13 13.86 9.59
N ALA A 362 -40.19 14.16 8.29
CA ALA A 362 -39.14 13.79 7.34
C ALA A 362 -37.77 14.34 7.76
N TRP A 363 -37.71 15.62 8.14
CA TRP A 363 -36.49 16.27 8.61
C TRP A 363 -35.94 15.67 9.92
N THR A 364 -36.80 15.12 10.78
CA THR A 364 -36.36 14.50 12.03
C THR A 364 -35.57 13.21 11.78
N PHE A 365 -35.97 12.41 10.79
CA PHE A 365 -35.43 11.05 10.60
C PHE A 365 -34.45 10.91 9.43
N LEU A 366 -34.64 11.65 8.34
CA LEU A 366 -33.80 11.50 7.15
C LEU A 366 -32.32 11.90 7.35
N PRO A 367 -31.97 12.96 8.11
CA PRO A 367 -30.57 13.26 8.43
C PRO A 367 -29.88 12.13 9.20
N ALA A 368 -30.60 11.44 10.11
CA ALA A 368 -30.07 10.30 10.84
C ALA A 368 -29.82 9.10 9.92
N LEU A 369 -30.72 8.86 8.96
CA LEU A 369 -30.53 7.82 7.94
C LEU A 369 -29.33 8.13 7.04
N ILE A 370 -29.19 9.38 6.58
CA ILE A 370 -28.03 9.82 5.79
C ILE A 370 -26.74 9.58 6.59
N ALA A 371 -26.70 10.03 7.84
CA ALA A 371 -25.54 9.83 8.70
C ALA A 371 -25.19 8.35 8.87
N LEU A 372 -26.19 7.50 9.12
CA LEU A 372 -26.00 6.06 9.25
C LEU A 372 -25.40 5.46 7.98
N VAL A 373 -25.95 5.76 6.80
CA VAL A 373 -25.46 5.26 5.52
C VAL A 373 -24.03 5.72 5.25
N VAL A 374 -23.74 7.01 5.44
CA VAL A 374 -22.43 7.61 5.15
C VAL A 374 -21.34 7.11 6.11
N ILE A 375 -21.67 6.91 7.38
CA ILE A 375 -20.73 6.41 8.41
C ILE A 375 -20.52 4.89 8.27
N ALA A 376 -21.59 4.14 7.98
CA ALA A 376 -21.53 2.69 7.80
C ALA A 376 -20.96 2.27 6.43
N TRP A 377 -20.88 3.19 5.46
CA TRP A 377 -20.38 2.90 4.13
C TRP A 377 -19.00 2.25 4.17
N PRO A 378 -18.84 0.99 3.72
CA PRO A 378 -17.57 0.29 3.74
C PRO A 378 -16.56 0.98 2.81
N ARG A 379 -15.28 0.94 3.16
CA ARG A 379 -14.24 1.21 2.16
C ARG A 379 -14.42 0.12 1.10
N LEU A 380 -14.76 0.51 -0.13
CA LEU A 380 -14.84 -0.44 -1.24
C LEU A 380 -13.44 -1.01 -1.45
N ARG A 381 -13.15 -2.14 -0.80
CA ARG A 381 -12.10 -3.04 -1.25
C ARG A 381 -12.56 -3.49 -2.62
N THR A 382 -11.78 -3.25 -3.65
CA THR A 382 -11.95 -3.95 -4.91
C THR A 382 -11.92 -5.45 -4.56
N PRO A 383 -12.99 -6.21 -4.82
CA PRO A 383 -12.96 -7.65 -4.58
C PRO A 383 -11.81 -8.23 -5.41
N ALA A 384 -11.01 -9.11 -4.81
CA ALA A 384 -10.19 -10.01 -5.61
C ALA A 384 -11.12 -10.73 -6.59
N PRO A 385 -10.78 -10.85 -7.89
CA PRO A 385 -11.53 -11.70 -8.79
C PRO A 385 -11.59 -13.10 -8.19
N VAL A 386 -12.79 -13.57 -7.87
CA VAL A 386 -13.03 -14.97 -7.52
C VAL A 386 -13.03 -15.72 -8.84
N GLU A 387 -11.96 -16.45 -9.12
CA GLU A 387 -11.96 -17.39 -10.24
C GLU A 387 -12.78 -18.63 -9.82
N PRO A 388 -13.71 -19.12 -10.66
CA PRO A 388 -14.49 -20.31 -10.33
C PRO A 388 -13.60 -21.55 -10.30
N LEU A 389 -13.53 -22.21 -9.14
CA LEU A 389 -13.07 -23.59 -9.05
C LEU A 389 -14.06 -24.49 -9.79
N THR A 390 -13.72 -24.92 -11.01
CA THR A 390 -14.35 -26.06 -11.66
C THR A 390 -13.30 -26.92 -12.34
N GLY A 391 -13.09 -28.12 -11.80
CA GLY A 391 -12.60 -29.26 -12.60
C GLY A 391 -11.32 -29.94 -12.13
N ILE A 392 -11.20 -30.30 -10.85
CA ILE A 392 -10.46 -31.51 -10.49
C ILE A 392 -11.50 -32.57 -10.11
N ASP A 393 -11.66 -33.55 -10.99
CA ASP A 393 -11.84 -34.95 -10.62
C ASP A 393 -11.09 -35.81 -11.65
N ALA A 394 -10.13 -36.59 -11.13
CA ALA A 394 -9.22 -37.52 -11.79
C ALA A 394 -9.94 -38.84 -12.17
N PRO A 395 -9.30 -40.01 -12.44
CA PRO A 395 -7.90 -40.37 -12.75
C PRO A 395 -7.75 -41.43 -13.90
N SER A 396 -6.50 -41.87 -14.12
CA SER A 396 -6.05 -43.21 -14.57
C SER A 396 -6.02 -43.62 -16.07
N ALA A 397 -4.82 -43.49 -16.67
CA ALA A 397 -3.97 -44.53 -17.35
C ALA A 397 -4.54 -45.41 -18.51
N PRO A 398 -3.72 -46.21 -19.24
CA PRO A 398 -2.41 -45.97 -19.88
C PRO A 398 -2.40 -46.42 -21.39
N VAL A 399 -1.21 -46.42 -22.01
CA VAL A 399 -0.78 -47.22 -23.20
C VAL A 399 -1.13 -46.68 -24.60
N ARG A 400 -0.13 -46.11 -25.31
CA ARG A 400 0.72 -46.81 -26.29
C ARG A 400 1.90 -45.94 -26.71
#